data_AF-A0A9C9YY86-F1
#
_entry.id   AF-A0A9C9YY86-F1
#
_cell.length_a   1.000
_cell.length_b   1.000
_cell.length_c   1.000
_cell.angle_alpha   90.00
_cell.angle_beta   90.00
_cell.angle_gamma   90.00
#
_symmetry.space_group_name_H-M   'P 1'
#
loop_
_entity.id
_entity.type
_entity.pdbx_description
1 polymer ?
#
loop_
_entity_poly.entity_id
_entity_poly.type
_entity_poly.pdbx_seq_one_letter_code
_entity_poly.pdbx_strand_id
1 'polypeptide(L)'
;LRACGALAVIFPEVDRLYGVPQPEKHHPEIDTGVHTMMVLDMAARLSDQTATRFAALTHDLGKGTTPADLLPRHHGHEARSVDLVKTLCARLKAPRAYRDLAVIVARYHGTVHRARELRPETVLKILRATNAFRQPERFEQFLIACEADSRGRKGKADIDYPQADFFRRAARAAKEVDIEELLAKGLKGEKLARAIERRRVAAIAVLPR
;
A
#
# COMPACT_ATOMS: atom_id res chain seq x y z
N LEU A 1 19.92 13.63 8.87
CA LEU A 1 20.37 13.19 7.53
C LEU A 1 20.41 14.34 6.51
N ARG A 2 19.34 15.14 6.33
CA ARG A 2 19.35 16.24 5.34
C ARG A 2 20.32 17.37 5.67
N ALA A 3 20.31 17.84 6.92
CA ALA A 3 21.14 18.97 7.35
C ALA A 3 22.65 18.75 7.11
N CYS A 4 23.11 17.51 7.04
CA CYS A 4 24.50 17.15 6.78
C CYS A 4 24.73 16.55 5.38
N GLY A 5 23.77 16.63 4.46
CA GLY A 5 23.89 16.12 3.09
C GLY A 5 23.87 14.59 2.93
N ALA A 6 23.88 13.83 4.03
CA ALA A 6 23.92 12.36 3.99
C ALA A 6 22.67 11.73 3.35
N LEU A 7 21.51 12.40 3.38
CA LEU A 7 20.28 11.86 2.76
C LEU A 7 20.46 11.66 1.25
N ALA A 8 21.04 12.62 0.54
CA ALA A 8 21.27 12.56 -0.90
C ALA A 8 22.20 11.41 -1.32
N VAL A 9 23.05 10.93 -0.40
CA VAL A 9 23.97 9.81 -0.65
C VAL A 9 23.29 8.47 -0.33
N ILE A 10 22.66 8.37 0.85
CA ILE A 10 22.12 7.09 1.34
C ILE A 10 20.75 6.81 0.69
N PHE A 11 19.85 7.79 0.67
CA PHE A 11 18.50 7.72 0.11
C PHE A 11 18.22 8.86 -0.89
N PRO A 12 18.98 8.97 -2.01
CA PRO A 12 18.73 9.95 -3.07
C PRO A 12 17.28 9.96 -3.57
N GLU A 13 16.59 8.82 -3.55
CA GLU A 13 15.20 8.71 -3.96
C GLU A 13 14.25 9.44 -3.00
N VAL A 14 14.56 9.45 -1.69
CA VAL A 14 13.81 10.21 -0.68
C VAL A 14 14.20 11.69 -0.73
N ASP A 15 15.48 11.99 -0.90
CA ASP A 15 15.94 13.38 -1.00
C ASP A 15 15.29 14.14 -2.17
N ARG A 16 15.09 13.44 -3.30
CA ARG A 16 14.41 13.98 -4.49
C ARG A 16 12.94 14.37 -4.27
N LEU A 17 12.30 13.90 -3.19
CA LEU A 17 10.90 14.24 -2.92
C LEU A 17 10.72 15.68 -2.43
N TYR A 18 11.76 16.27 -1.85
CA TYR A 18 11.69 17.64 -1.33
C TYR A 18 11.59 18.65 -2.47
N GLY A 19 10.67 19.59 -2.35
CA GLY A 19 10.34 20.58 -3.38
C GLY A 19 9.38 20.08 -4.46
N VAL A 20 9.00 18.79 -4.45
CA VAL A 20 8.07 18.23 -5.43
C VAL A 20 6.63 18.51 -4.99
N PRO A 21 5.85 19.32 -5.76
CA PRO A 21 4.54 19.77 -5.34
C PRO A 21 3.45 18.71 -5.54
N GLN A 22 2.53 18.63 -4.59
CA GLN A 22 1.35 17.78 -4.58
C GLN A 22 0.05 18.61 -4.62
N PRO A 23 -1.11 18.01 -4.97
CA PRO A 23 -2.38 18.72 -5.00
C PRO A 23 -2.82 19.09 -3.57
N GLU A 24 -2.88 20.39 -3.28
CA GLU A 24 -3.17 20.96 -1.96
C GLU A 24 -4.45 20.39 -1.31
N LYS A 25 -5.51 20.19 -2.10
CA LYS A 25 -6.78 19.59 -1.65
C LYS A 25 -6.58 18.28 -0.88
N HIS A 26 -5.63 17.46 -1.32
CA HIS A 26 -5.37 16.15 -0.72
C HIS A 26 -4.17 16.20 0.23
N HIS A 27 -3.20 17.08 -0.05
CA HIS A 27 -1.92 17.24 0.62
C HIS A 27 -1.73 18.72 1.02
N PRO A 28 -2.30 19.17 2.16
CA PRO A 28 -2.22 20.58 2.57
C PRO A 28 -0.80 21.06 2.88
N GLU A 29 0.14 20.13 3.10
CA GLU A 29 1.57 20.41 3.20
C GLU A 29 2.24 20.74 1.85
N ILE A 30 1.60 20.39 0.72
CA ILE A 30 2.04 20.55 -0.68
C ILE A 30 3.34 19.79 -1.01
N ASP A 31 4.37 19.85 -0.19
CA ASP A 31 5.67 19.25 -0.42
C ASP A 31 5.67 17.74 -0.18
N THR A 32 6.11 16.97 -1.19
CA THR A 32 6.15 15.50 -1.12
C THR A 32 7.15 14.98 -0.09
N GLY A 33 8.29 15.65 0.09
CA GLY A 33 9.30 15.28 1.08
C GLY A 33 8.80 15.50 2.51
N VAL A 34 8.12 16.63 2.75
CA VAL A 34 7.45 16.91 4.03
C VAL A 34 6.37 15.86 4.32
N HIS A 35 5.48 15.59 3.35
CA HIS A 35 4.47 14.52 3.45
C HIS A 35 5.10 13.19 3.83
N THR A 36 6.16 12.78 3.12
CA THR A 36 6.85 11.51 3.38
C THR A 36 7.36 11.39 4.82
N MET A 37 7.87 12.48 5.40
CA MET A 37 8.30 12.47 6.80
C MET A 37 7.13 12.42 7.78
N MET A 38 6.03 13.11 7.51
CA MET A 38 4.80 13.02 8.33
C MET A 38 4.22 11.61 8.31
N VAL A 39 4.26 10.93 7.16
CA VAL A 39 3.85 9.53 7.00
C VAL A 39 4.78 8.60 7.78
N LEU A 40 6.10 8.82 7.74
CA LEU A 40 7.05 8.04 8.55
C LEU A 40 6.81 8.22 10.05
N ASP A 41 6.59 9.44 10.52
CA ASP A 41 6.28 9.73 11.92
C ASP A 41 4.98 9.03 12.35
N MET A 42 3.94 9.08 11.51
CA MET A 42 2.69 8.38 11.78
C MET A 42 2.88 6.85 11.80
N ALA A 43 3.63 6.29 10.86
CA ALA A 43 3.93 4.85 10.85
C ALA A 43 4.67 4.41 12.12
N ALA A 44 5.55 5.27 12.66
CA ALA A 44 6.25 5.01 13.91
C ALA A 44 5.33 5.06 15.15
N ARG A 45 4.25 5.85 15.10
CA ARG A 45 3.20 5.88 16.14
C ARG A 45 2.28 4.67 16.07
N LEU A 46 1.92 4.23 14.87
CA LEU A 46 1.00 3.10 14.65
C LEU A 46 1.65 1.73 14.82
N SER A 47 2.99 1.63 14.69
CA SER A 47 3.69 0.35 14.76
C SER A 47 5.15 0.47 15.22
N ASP A 48 5.60 -0.53 15.99
CA ASP A 48 6.98 -0.74 16.37
C ASP A 48 7.81 -1.42 15.26
N GLN A 49 7.14 -2.00 14.25
CA GLN A 49 7.78 -2.75 13.18
C GLN A 49 8.50 -1.83 12.21
N THR A 50 9.82 -1.94 12.18
CA THR A 50 10.70 -1.16 11.30
C THR A 50 10.46 -1.43 9.82
N ALA A 51 10.00 -2.63 9.44
CA ALA A 51 9.58 -2.93 8.06
C ALA A 51 8.39 -2.05 7.62
N THR A 52 7.41 -1.83 8.50
CA THR A 52 6.25 -0.95 8.25
C THR A 52 6.71 0.50 8.04
N ARG A 53 7.61 0.98 8.90
CA ARG A 53 8.20 2.32 8.79
C ARG A 53 8.98 2.51 7.49
N PHE A 54 9.76 1.50 7.09
CA PHE A 54 10.49 1.50 5.83
C PHE A 54 9.55 1.51 4.61
N ALA A 55 8.48 0.72 4.65
CA ALA A 55 7.48 0.71 3.59
C ALA A 55 6.73 2.04 3.48
N ALA A 56 6.40 2.67 4.61
CA ALA A 56 5.80 3.99 4.67
C ALA A 56 6.74 5.08 4.13
N LEU A 57 8.03 5.06 4.49
CA LEU A 57 9.04 5.99 3.98
C LEU A 57 9.20 5.90 2.45
N THR A 58 8.98 4.73 1.87
CA THR A 58 9.31 4.45 0.46
C THR A 58 8.10 4.29 -0.45
N HIS A 59 6.88 4.54 0.06
CA HIS A 59 5.65 4.32 -0.71
C HIS A 59 5.58 5.18 -1.99
N ASP A 60 6.07 6.41 -1.93
CA ASP A 60 5.84 7.44 -2.96
C ASP A 60 7.09 7.95 -3.68
N LEU A 61 8.19 7.18 -3.68
CA LEU A 61 9.44 7.56 -4.34
C LEU A 61 9.26 7.98 -5.81
N GLY A 62 8.29 7.39 -6.51
CA GLY A 62 7.98 7.67 -7.92
C GLY A 62 7.44 9.08 -8.19
N LYS A 63 6.99 9.82 -7.15
CA LYS A 63 6.63 11.23 -7.27
C LYS A 63 7.85 12.10 -7.54
N GLY A 64 9.01 11.74 -6.97
CA GLY A 64 10.28 12.44 -7.17
C GLY A 64 10.78 12.43 -8.60
N THR A 65 10.29 11.52 -9.44
CA THR A 65 10.65 11.42 -10.86
C THR A 65 9.46 11.69 -11.78
N THR A 66 8.43 12.40 -11.30
CA THR A 66 7.29 12.80 -12.13
C THR A 66 7.74 13.89 -13.12
N PRO A 67 7.47 13.72 -14.43
CA PRO A 67 7.67 14.75 -15.44
C PRO A 67 6.93 16.06 -15.11
N ALA A 68 7.52 17.20 -15.44
CA ALA A 68 7.00 18.52 -15.06
C ALA A 68 5.58 18.79 -15.61
N ASP A 69 5.28 18.33 -16.82
CA ASP A 69 3.98 18.42 -17.48
C ASP A 69 2.88 17.58 -16.81
N LEU A 70 3.26 16.63 -15.94
CA LEU A 70 2.35 15.79 -15.17
C LEU A 70 2.19 16.23 -13.70
N LEU A 71 2.90 17.29 -13.28
CA LEU A 71 2.74 17.86 -11.95
C LEU A 71 1.43 18.66 -11.83
N PRO A 72 0.80 18.70 -10.64
CA PRO A 72 1.11 17.94 -9.43
C PRO A 72 0.32 16.60 -9.36
N ARG A 73 -0.17 16.07 -10.48
CA ARG A 73 -1.05 14.88 -10.47
C ARG A 73 -0.28 13.57 -10.31
N HIS A 74 1.00 13.55 -10.66
CA HIS A 74 1.90 12.41 -10.56
C HIS A 74 1.36 11.12 -11.21
N HIS A 75 0.78 11.23 -12.41
CA HIS A 75 0.26 10.05 -13.10
C HIS A 75 1.33 8.95 -13.22
N GLY A 76 0.96 7.71 -12.89
CA GLY A 76 1.84 6.54 -12.93
C GLY A 76 2.93 6.45 -11.85
N HIS A 77 2.90 7.29 -10.79
CA HIS A 77 3.95 7.27 -9.77
C HIS A 77 4.03 5.95 -9.01
N GLU A 78 2.92 5.26 -8.72
CA GLU A 78 2.92 3.97 -8.02
C GLU A 78 3.79 2.92 -8.73
N ALA A 79 3.72 2.85 -10.07
CA ALA A 79 4.55 1.95 -10.86
C ALA A 79 6.04 2.33 -10.77
N ARG A 80 6.36 3.62 -10.90
CA ARG A 80 7.73 4.14 -10.73
C ARG A 80 8.26 3.90 -9.32
N SER A 81 7.45 4.09 -8.29
CA SER A 81 7.79 3.81 -6.89
C SER A 81 8.20 2.36 -6.73
N VAL A 82 7.50 1.41 -7.34
CA VAL A 82 7.88 -0.01 -7.27
C VAL A 82 9.29 -0.27 -7.81
N ASP A 83 9.63 0.32 -8.96
CA ASP A 83 10.94 0.11 -9.58
C ASP A 83 12.07 0.80 -8.79
N LEU A 84 11.79 1.99 -8.26
CA LEU A 84 12.70 2.72 -7.37
C LEU A 84 12.92 1.97 -6.05
N VAL A 85 11.85 1.44 -5.42
CA VAL A 85 11.95 0.63 -4.20
C VAL A 85 12.82 -0.60 -4.42
N LYS A 86 12.63 -1.33 -5.53
CA LYS A 86 13.46 -2.50 -5.86
C LYS A 86 14.92 -2.13 -6.01
N THR A 87 15.20 -1.04 -6.76
CA THR A 87 16.56 -0.54 -6.99
C THR A 87 17.23 -0.12 -5.68
N LEU A 88 16.52 0.65 -4.85
CA LEU A 88 16.97 1.06 -3.52
C LEU A 88 17.28 -0.15 -2.63
N CYS A 89 16.36 -1.12 -2.56
CA CYS A 89 16.53 -2.31 -1.74
C CYS A 89 17.71 -3.17 -2.20
N ALA A 90 17.95 -3.26 -3.51
CA ALA A 90 19.12 -3.96 -4.05
C ALA A 90 20.42 -3.25 -3.67
N ARG A 91 20.48 -1.93 -3.80
CA ARG A 91 21.64 -1.10 -3.43
C ARG A 91 21.96 -1.18 -1.94
N LEU A 92 20.95 -1.10 -1.08
CA LEU A 92 21.10 -1.17 0.38
C LEU A 92 21.23 -2.60 0.91
N LYS A 93 21.08 -3.62 0.07
CA LYS A 93 20.97 -5.04 0.48
C LYS A 93 19.91 -5.24 1.57
N ALA A 94 18.75 -4.56 1.41
CA ALA A 94 17.68 -4.60 2.40
C ALA A 94 17.11 -6.02 2.56
N PRO A 95 16.70 -6.43 3.79
CA PRO A 95 16.08 -7.72 4.01
C PRO A 95 14.85 -7.94 3.12
N ARG A 96 14.63 -9.18 2.68
CA ARG A 96 13.52 -9.55 1.78
C ARG A 96 12.16 -9.08 2.29
N ALA A 97 11.90 -9.20 3.59
CA ALA A 97 10.65 -8.79 4.21
C ALA A 97 10.35 -7.29 4.02
N TYR A 98 11.38 -6.44 4.11
CA TYR A 98 11.25 -4.99 3.96
C TYR A 98 10.94 -4.64 2.51
N ARG A 99 11.71 -5.19 1.57
CA ARG A 99 11.51 -4.98 0.14
C ARG A 99 10.12 -5.43 -0.30
N ASP A 100 9.72 -6.65 0.07
CA ASP A 100 8.47 -7.23 -0.39
C ASP A 100 7.26 -6.44 0.16
N LEU A 101 7.32 -5.97 1.41
CA LEU A 101 6.31 -5.08 1.98
C LEU A 101 6.29 -3.70 1.30
N ALA A 102 7.46 -3.06 1.16
CA ALA A 102 7.57 -1.75 0.51
C ALA A 102 7.03 -1.77 -0.94
N VAL A 103 7.30 -2.84 -1.69
CA VAL A 103 6.80 -3.01 -3.06
C VAL A 103 5.27 -3.08 -3.12
N ILE A 104 4.62 -3.79 -2.19
CA ILE A 104 3.14 -3.87 -2.20
C ILE A 104 2.51 -2.56 -1.71
N VAL A 105 3.10 -1.87 -0.75
CA VAL A 105 2.64 -0.54 -0.29
C VAL A 105 2.77 0.47 -1.43
N ALA A 106 3.95 0.59 -2.05
CA ALA A 106 4.18 1.49 -3.18
C ALA A 106 3.21 1.25 -4.35
N ARG A 107 2.85 -0.01 -4.60
CA ARG A 107 1.95 -0.38 -5.70
C ARG A 107 0.47 -0.10 -5.43
N TYR A 108 0.02 -0.23 -4.18
CA TYR A 108 -1.41 -0.35 -3.88
C TYR A 108 -1.95 0.67 -2.88
N HIS A 109 -1.12 1.47 -2.20
CA HIS A 109 -1.59 2.42 -1.19
C HIS A 109 -2.69 3.36 -1.74
N GLY A 110 -2.49 3.93 -2.93
CA GLY A 110 -3.48 4.80 -3.61
C GLY A 110 -4.77 4.07 -3.98
N THR A 111 -4.68 2.76 -4.23
CA THR A 111 -5.87 1.93 -4.49
C THR A 111 -6.64 1.62 -3.21
N VAL A 112 -5.94 1.39 -2.08
CA VAL A 112 -6.59 1.15 -0.77
C VAL A 112 -7.36 2.38 -0.30
N HIS A 113 -6.83 3.59 -0.50
CA HIS A 113 -7.54 4.84 -0.16
C HIS A 113 -8.94 4.93 -0.77
N ARG A 114 -9.12 4.30 -1.95
CA ARG A 114 -10.38 4.26 -2.70
C ARG A 114 -11.19 2.99 -2.46
N ALA A 115 -11.00 2.30 -1.33
CA ALA A 115 -11.65 1.01 -1.02
C ALA A 115 -13.15 0.98 -1.37
N ARG A 116 -13.88 2.06 -1.02
CA ARG A 116 -15.32 2.22 -1.27
C ARG A 116 -15.72 2.28 -2.72
N GLU A 117 -14.80 2.56 -3.63
CA GLU A 117 -15.04 2.62 -5.08
C GLU A 117 -14.67 1.30 -5.78
N LEU A 118 -13.96 0.39 -5.10
CA LEU A 118 -13.41 -0.80 -5.72
C LEU A 118 -14.49 -1.84 -6.01
N ARG A 119 -14.43 -2.48 -7.18
CA ARG A 119 -15.22 -3.69 -7.45
C ARG A 119 -14.70 -4.87 -6.60
N PRO A 120 -15.54 -5.82 -6.18
CA PRO A 120 -15.13 -6.97 -5.37
C PRO A 120 -13.98 -7.79 -5.99
N GLU A 121 -13.93 -7.91 -7.32
CA GLU A 121 -12.83 -8.56 -8.04
C GLU A 121 -11.50 -7.82 -7.85
N THR A 122 -11.54 -6.48 -7.84
CA THR A 122 -10.35 -5.65 -7.59
C THR A 122 -9.87 -5.83 -6.16
N VAL A 123 -10.80 -5.89 -5.18
CA VAL A 123 -10.47 -6.18 -3.78
C VAL A 123 -9.80 -7.54 -3.66
N LEU A 124 -10.39 -8.60 -4.25
CA LEU A 124 -9.81 -9.94 -4.25
C LEU A 124 -8.42 -9.99 -4.92
N LYS A 125 -8.23 -9.25 -6.01
CA LYS A 125 -6.93 -9.12 -6.69
C LYS A 125 -5.87 -8.54 -5.74
N ILE A 126 -6.21 -7.51 -4.98
CA ILE A 126 -5.30 -6.91 -4.00
C ILE A 126 -5.01 -7.89 -2.86
N LEU A 127 -6.02 -8.55 -2.30
CA LEU A 127 -5.85 -9.57 -1.25
C LEU A 127 -4.89 -10.70 -1.68
N ARG A 128 -4.98 -11.12 -2.95
CA ARG A 128 -4.04 -12.10 -3.53
C ARG A 128 -2.64 -11.51 -3.71
N ALA A 129 -2.54 -10.29 -4.24
CA ALA A 129 -1.26 -9.63 -4.50
C ALA A 129 -0.46 -9.32 -3.22
N THR A 130 -1.15 -8.99 -2.13
CA THR A 130 -0.54 -8.78 -0.80
C THR A 130 -0.27 -10.09 -0.06
N ASN A 131 -0.80 -11.21 -0.58
CA ASN A 131 -0.77 -12.54 0.02
C ASN A 131 -1.50 -12.63 1.37
N ALA A 132 -2.61 -11.89 1.51
CA ALA A 132 -3.37 -11.76 2.75
C ALA A 132 -3.80 -13.09 3.39
N PHE A 133 -4.04 -14.12 2.58
CA PHE A 133 -4.47 -15.43 3.08
C PHE A 133 -3.35 -16.27 3.72
N ARG A 134 -2.10 -16.07 3.28
CA ARG A 134 -0.94 -16.87 3.71
C ARG A 134 0.05 -16.08 4.57
N GLN A 135 0.01 -14.75 4.51
CA GLN A 135 0.85 -13.85 5.30
C GLN A 135 -0.02 -12.74 5.92
N PRO A 136 -0.93 -13.08 6.85
CA PRO A 136 -1.85 -12.13 7.46
C PRO A 136 -1.12 -11.02 8.22
N GLU A 137 0.02 -11.31 8.85
CA GLU A 137 0.82 -10.32 9.59
C GLU A 137 1.42 -9.26 8.65
N ARG A 138 1.97 -9.68 7.49
CA ARG A 138 2.47 -8.74 6.48
C ARG A 138 1.34 -7.94 5.83
N PHE A 139 0.18 -8.55 5.67
CA PHE A 139 -1.00 -7.84 5.19
C PHE A 139 -1.45 -6.77 6.17
N GLU A 140 -1.40 -7.03 7.47
CA GLU A 140 -1.68 -6.04 8.50
C GLU A 140 -0.67 -4.89 8.47
N GLN A 141 0.63 -5.18 8.33
CA GLN A 141 1.67 -4.17 8.14
C GLN A 141 1.41 -3.30 6.90
N PHE A 142 0.92 -3.90 5.81
CA PHE A 142 0.53 -3.17 4.60
C PHE A 142 -0.64 -2.21 4.88
N LEU A 143 -1.66 -2.64 5.62
CA LEU A 143 -2.80 -1.77 5.99
C LEU A 143 -2.36 -0.62 6.90
N ILE A 144 -1.50 -0.88 7.89
CA ILE A 144 -0.95 0.14 8.78
C ILE A 144 -0.14 1.18 7.99
N ALA A 145 0.68 0.75 7.01
CA ALA A 145 1.42 1.68 6.16
C ALA A 145 0.48 2.54 5.30
N CYS A 146 -0.63 1.99 4.79
CA CYS A 146 -1.65 2.77 4.07
C CYS A 146 -2.36 3.77 5.00
N GLU A 147 -2.67 3.37 6.23
CA GLU A 147 -3.24 4.26 7.24
C GLU A 147 -2.28 5.42 7.58
N ALA A 148 -1.00 5.10 7.74
CA ALA A 148 0.04 6.10 7.99
C ALA A 148 0.12 7.13 6.85
N ASP A 149 -0.04 6.73 5.58
CA ASP A 149 -0.09 7.66 4.46
C ASP A 149 -1.34 8.57 4.46
N SER A 150 -2.48 8.03 4.93
CA SER A 150 -3.71 8.82 5.05
C SER A 150 -3.63 9.85 6.17
N ARG A 151 -3.16 9.42 7.36
CA ARG A 151 -3.12 10.22 8.59
C ARG A 151 -1.87 11.10 8.68
N GLY A 152 -0.79 10.74 7.99
CA GLY A 152 0.46 11.49 7.89
C GLY A 152 0.38 12.73 7.02
N ARG A 153 -0.66 13.55 7.20
CA ARG A 153 -0.92 14.78 6.42
C ARG A 153 -1.28 15.91 7.37
N LYS A 154 -1.01 17.15 6.97
CA LYS A 154 -1.28 18.32 7.82
C LYS A 154 -2.77 18.41 8.19
N GLY A 155 -3.05 18.44 9.50
CA GLY A 155 -4.40 18.53 10.05
C GLY A 155 -5.23 17.24 9.96
N LYS A 156 -4.62 16.09 9.63
CA LYS A 156 -5.34 14.81 9.45
C LYS A 156 -4.84 13.67 10.34
N ALA A 157 -4.05 13.98 11.37
CA ALA A 157 -3.45 12.97 12.24
C ALA A 157 -4.48 12.08 12.94
N ASP A 158 -5.71 12.57 13.16
CA ASP A 158 -6.76 11.91 13.94
C ASP A 158 -7.96 11.45 13.09
N ILE A 159 -7.84 11.46 11.75
CA ILE A 159 -8.92 10.95 10.91
C ILE A 159 -9.00 9.43 10.98
N ASP A 160 -10.23 8.91 10.98
CA ASP A 160 -10.47 7.48 10.82
C ASP A 160 -10.01 6.99 9.44
N TYR A 161 -9.59 5.72 9.39
CA TYR A 161 -9.20 5.03 8.17
C TYR A 161 -10.00 3.73 7.96
N PRO A 162 -11.32 3.81 7.73
CA PRO A 162 -12.21 2.63 7.61
C PRO A 162 -11.86 1.70 6.45
N GLN A 163 -11.02 2.16 5.50
CA GLN A 163 -10.49 1.37 4.40
C GLN A 163 -9.74 0.14 4.91
N ALA A 164 -8.93 0.28 5.98
CA ALA A 164 -8.22 -0.86 6.57
C ALA A 164 -9.20 -1.92 7.09
N ASP A 165 -10.23 -1.51 7.84
CA ASP A 165 -11.25 -2.42 8.36
C ASP A 165 -12.04 -3.11 7.25
N PHE A 166 -12.39 -2.40 6.19
CA PHE A 166 -13.02 -3.00 5.02
C PHE A 166 -12.15 -4.12 4.42
N PHE A 167 -10.85 -3.87 4.24
CA PHE A 167 -9.92 -4.86 3.71
C PHE A 167 -9.71 -6.05 4.66
N ARG A 168 -9.70 -5.85 5.98
CA ARG A 168 -9.69 -6.93 6.99
C ARG A 168 -10.94 -7.81 6.88
N ARG A 169 -12.13 -7.19 6.81
CA ARG A 169 -13.40 -7.92 6.61
C ARG A 169 -13.43 -8.69 5.28
N ALA A 170 -12.96 -8.07 4.21
CA ALA A 170 -12.88 -8.71 2.89
C ALA A 170 -11.92 -9.91 2.89
N ALA A 171 -10.75 -9.80 3.54
CA ALA A 171 -9.82 -10.90 3.70
C ALA A 171 -10.44 -12.07 4.46
N ARG A 172 -11.15 -11.79 5.56
CA ARG A 172 -11.87 -12.78 6.36
C ARG A 172 -12.97 -13.48 5.54
N ALA A 173 -13.88 -12.72 4.94
CA ALA A 173 -14.99 -13.27 4.15
C ALA A 173 -14.50 -14.14 2.98
N ALA A 174 -13.43 -13.73 2.29
CA ALA A 174 -12.85 -14.52 1.21
C ALA A 174 -12.08 -15.76 1.70
N LYS A 175 -11.55 -15.75 2.92
CA LYS A 175 -10.87 -16.90 3.54
C LYS A 175 -11.86 -17.97 4.00
N GLU A 176 -13.02 -17.55 4.51
CA GLU A 176 -14.08 -18.41 5.06
C GLU A 176 -14.97 -19.09 4.01
N VAL A 177 -14.72 -18.88 2.71
CA VAL A 177 -15.43 -19.59 1.65
C VAL A 177 -15.27 -21.10 1.79
N ASP A 178 -16.38 -21.81 1.82
CA ASP A 178 -16.41 -23.28 1.87
C ASP A 178 -15.86 -23.87 0.55
N ILE A 179 -14.65 -24.43 0.64
CA ILE A 179 -13.97 -25.12 -0.46
C ILE A 179 -14.36 -26.60 -0.48
N GLU A 180 -14.72 -27.18 0.67
CA GLU A 180 -15.08 -28.59 0.80
C GLU A 180 -16.39 -28.88 0.05
N GLU A 181 -17.37 -27.99 0.15
CA GLU A 181 -18.62 -28.08 -0.62
C GLU A 181 -18.36 -28.05 -2.14
N LEU A 182 -17.37 -27.28 -2.60
CA LEU A 182 -16.99 -27.24 -4.02
C LEU A 182 -16.32 -28.54 -4.47
N LEU A 183 -15.49 -29.12 -3.62
CA LEU A 183 -14.86 -30.42 -3.85
C LEU A 183 -15.90 -31.55 -3.85
N ALA A 184 -16.87 -31.51 -2.94
CA ALA A 184 -17.98 -32.46 -2.88
C ALA A 184 -18.86 -32.43 -4.14
N LYS A 185 -18.97 -31.28 -4.81
CA LYS A 185 -19.60 -31.13 -6.14
C LYS A 185 -18.75 -31.69 -7.29
N GLY A 186 -17.65 -32.37 -6.99
CA GLY A 186 -16.75 -32.99 -7.97
C GLY A 186 -15.89 -32.00 -8.76
N LEU A 187 -15.83 -30.72 -8.36
CA LEU A 187 -15.03 -29.73 -9.06
C LEU A 187 -13.53 -29.97 -8.81
N LYS A 188 -12.74 -29.94 -9.88
CA LYS A 188 -11.28 -30.14 -9.85
C LYS A 188 -10.56 -29.16 -10.78
N GLY A 189 -9.25 -29.00 -10.57
CA GLY A 189 -8.37 -28.19 -11.43
C GLY A 189 -8.88 -26.76 -11.62
N GLU A 190 -8.86 -26.27 -12.86
CA GLU A 190 -9.32 -24.92 -13.19
C GLU A 190 -10.79 -24.65 -12.82
N LYS A 191 -11.67 -25.66 -12.92
CA LYS A 191 -13.10 -25.50 -12.59
C LYS A 191 -13.27 -25.19 -11.10
N LEU A 192 -12.50 -25.87 -10.24
CA LEU A 192 -12.47 -25.59 -8.81
C LEU A 192 -11.90 -24.19 -8.54
N ALA A 193 -10.77 -23.84 -9.16
CA ALA A 193 -10.15 -22.53 -8.98
C ALA A 193 -11.10 -21.37 -9.34
N ARG A 194 -11.81 -21.47 -10.48
CA ARG A 194 -12.81 -20.48 -10.92
C ARG A 194 -14.01 -20.43 -9.97
N ALA A 195 -14.44 -21.57 -9.43
CA ALA A 195 -15.55 -21.61 -8.47
C ALA A 195 -15.19 -20.97 -7.12
N ILE A 196 -13.99 -21.25 -6.59
CA ILE A 196 -13.46 -20.60 -5.39
C ILE A 196 -13.40 -19.08 -5.61
N GLU A 197 -12.88 -18.65 -6.76
CA GLU A 197 -12.81 -17.23 -7.10
C GLU A 197 -14.18 -16.56 -7.10
N ARG A 198 -15.17 -17.13 -7.80
CA ARG A 198 -16.53 -16.60 -7.82
C ARG A 198 -17.14 -16.50 -6.42
N ARG A 199 -16.95 -17.52 -5.57
CA ARG A 199 -17.45 -17.48 -4.18
C ARG A 199 -16.78 -16.39 -3.36
N ARG A 200 -15.46 -16.20 -3.50
CA ARG A 200 -14.74 -15.12 -2.81
C ARG A 200 -15.21 -13.74 -3.25
N VAL A 201 -15.40 -13.54 -4.55
CA VAL A 201 -15.95 -12.30 -5.11
C VAL A 201 -17.35 -12.05 -4.54
N ALA A 202 -18.22 -13.06 -4.53
CA ALA A 202 -19.57 -12.95 -3.97
C ALA A 202 -19.56 -12.62 -2.46
N ALA A 203 -18.69 -13.27 -1.68
CA ALA A 203 -18.53 -13.00 -0.26
C ALA A 203 -18.05 -11.58 0.04
N ILE A 204 -17.18 -11.02 -0.82
CA ILE A 204 -16.75 -9.62 -0.71
C ILE A 204 -17.87 -8.66 -1.14
N ALA A 205 -18.66 -9.03 -2.15
CA ALA A 205 -19.69 -8.16 -2.74
C ALA A 205 -20.81 -7.76 -1.78
N VAL A 206 -21.10 -8.60 -0.77
CA VAL A 206 -22.15 -8.37 0.23
C VAL A 206 -21.68 -7.55 1.44
N LEU A 207 -20.39 -7.19 1.51
CA LEU A 207 -19.86 -6.41 2.62
C LEU A 207 -20.30 -4.95 2.56
N PRO A 208 -20.62 -4.33 3.72
CA PRO A 208 -20.90 -2.91 3.79
C PRO A 208 -19.65 -2.08 3.45
N ARG A 209 -19.85 -1.03 2.65
CA ARG A 209 -18.83 -0.08 2.18
C ARG A 209 -18.70 1.12 3.11
#